data_AF-A0A957V3K0-F1
#
_entry.id   AF-A0A957V3K0-F1
#
_cell.length_a   1.000
_cell.length_b   1.000
_cell.length_c   1.000
_cell.angle_alpha   90.00
_cell.angle_beta   90.00
_cell.angle_gamma   90.00
#
_symmetry.space_group_name_H-M   'P 1'
#
loop_
_entity.id
_entity.type
_entity.pdbx_description
1 polymer ?
#
loop_
_entity_poly.entity_id
_entity_poly.type
_entity_poly.pdbx_seq_one_letter_code
_entity_poly.pdbx_strand_id
1 'polypeptide(L)'
;MNGMAIGHFAAISDDPSTEAAFNQQIAALTNDGTVEVYAVSNPPVDITPQLLATSKVDAGLNLNERASSEETFTSWLVSGDLQGRSARLGPPSIVSVSSHSQPSVILGAPPMHVDYVLPYVSTSTTWDVVNFSAVPDTFNSSYTMSQTGSNQSADTNRTSYTYATSQQGGGSFSLKPPYLPAISGSLKTTTKNKNEQVGESYQFTQNEFTYDASTTTGFGDEIWYDVSSFYVYYYPVLGQTVCPADNGTCAPNEEQQLYVTFSGPGSSGTGPGPGATTEWYQPVHEPGNIFSYPWNETMLAQQIPDGVDLLTGPQHFYTDSSSQTQRLQWSSSAGQDQTAGTTNTHSYDKSYSLTGGKAVGKILDVNLQGNLDYNDSSSISTLNKSSSSVGASQGIAIAKPGTFLDIGEYMYRVEPYIFGRTPAAGSVDAVALTQTITTTGPLQTAFAANPLDSAAGSWWGSDASPYTQYIDIALNHPVRWSQSDPAGTQTTLNCLEASGPRYNCMTFNDPNPSDLWNSEFYWMRGLFVTVGSVDGPQRTQATAGEDVVLQARVYNYSFKDMPAGSTIQVQFYRQAIQGTT
;
A
#
# COMPACT_ATOMS: atom_id res chain seq x y z
N MET A 1 -46.42 27.39 -13.49
CA MET A 1 -44.97 27.27 -13.26
C MET A 1 -44.57 25.91 -13.80
N ASN A 2 -43.86 25.90 -14.92
CA ASN A 2 -43.51 24.70 -15.68
C ASN A 2 -42.17 24.08 -15.23
N GLY A 3 -41.47 24.72 -14.30
CA GLY A 3 -40.25 24.22 -13.65
C GLY A 3 -39.74 25.20 -12.61
N MET A 4 -38.97 24.72 -11.64
CA MET A 4 -38.29 25.55 -10.63
C MET A 4 -36.93 24.93 -10.32
N ALA A 5 -35.89 25.76 -10.22
CA ALA A 5 -34.55 25.35 -9.84
C ALA A 5 -33.98 26.29 -8.77
N ILE A 6 -33.21 25.76 -7.83
CA ILE A 6 -32.57 26.53 -6.76
C ILE A 6 -31.06 26.40 -6.93
N GLY A 7 -30.36 27.52 -6.97
CA GLY A 7 -28.92 27.54 -7.25
C GLY A 7 -28.35 28.94 -7.24
N HIS A 8 -27.26 29.14 -7.96
CA HIS A 8 -26.66 30.46 -8.17
C HIS A 8 -26.62 30.73 -9.68
N PHE A 9 -27.41 31.70 -10.15
CA PHE A 9 -27.65 31.94 -11.58
C PHE A 9 -27.15 33.31 -12.07
N ALA A 10 -26.87 34.26 -11.17
CA ALA A 10 -26.28 35.54 -11.54
C ALA A 10 -24.83 35.40 -12.04
N ALA A 11 -24.48 36.17 -13.07
CA ALA A 11 -23.09 36.31 -13.50
C ALA A 11 -22.31 37.10 -12.44
N ILE A 12 -21.34 36.45 -11.77
CA ILE A 12 -20.40 37.14 -10.87
C ILE A 12 -19.02 37.20 -11.53
N SER A 13 -18.36 38.35 -11.29
CA SER A 13 -16.99 38.68 -11.70
C SER A 13 -15.98 37.60 -11.32
N ASP A 14 -14.91 37.48 -12.12
CA ASP A 14 -13.85 36.47 -12.07
C ASP A 14 -13.02 36.40 -10.75
N ASP A 15 -13.39 37.13 -9.69
CA ASP A 15 -12.64 37.17 -8.42
C ASP A 15 -13.41 36.51 -7.25
N PRO A 16 -13.15 35.22 -6.97
CA PRO A 16 -13.79 34.47 -5.90
C PRO A 16 -13.40 34.93 -4.48
N SER A 17 -12.41 35.83 -4.31
CA SER A 17 -12.01 36.34 -2.99
C SER A 17 -12.96 37.39 -2.41
N THR A 18 -13.90 37.88 -3.22
CA THR A 18 -14.86 38.92 -2.84
C THR A 18 -16.25 38.38 -2.47
N GLU A 19 -16.52 37.09 -2.68
CA GLU A 19 -17.82 36.47 -2.39
C GLU A 19 -17.90 35.96 -0.93
N ALA A 20 -18.28 36.86 -0.02
CA ALA A 20 -18.45 36.52 1.40
C ALA A 20 -19.73 35.71 1.72
N ALA A 21 -20.62 35.46 0.75
CA ALA A 21 -21.87 34.73 0.99
C ALA A 21 -22.41 34.06 -0.28
N PHE A 22 -22.68 32.76 -0.21
CA PHE A 22 -23.48 32.05 -1.21
C PHE A 22 -24.91 32.61 -1.20
N ASN A 23 -25.21 33.54 -2.11
CA ASN A 23 -26.55 34.11 -2.25
C ASN A 23 -27.43 33.13 -3.03
N GLN A 24 -28.24 32.36 -2.30
CA GLN A 24 -29.18 31.42 -2.90
C GLN A 24 -30.18 32.14 -3.82
N GLN A 25 -30.37 31.61 -5.02
CA GLN A 25 -31.30 32.12 -6.02
C GLN A 25 -32.29 31.04 -6.44
N ILE A 26 -33.48 31.46 -6.85
CA ILE A 26 -34.56 30.60 -7.34
C ILE A 26 -34.85 30.99 -8.79
N ALA A 27 -34.67 30.08 -9.72
CA ALA A 27 -35.14 30.23 -11.09
C ALA A 27 -36.52 29.57 -11.25
N ALA A 28 -37.50 30.28 -11.80
CA ALA A 28 -38.84 29.79 -12.09
C ALA A 28 -39.14 29.89 -13.59
N LEU A 29 -39.63 28.81 -14.19
CA LEU A 29 -40.11 28.79 -15.58
C LEU A 29 -41.60 29.05 -15.56
N THR A 30 -42.01 30.15 -16.17
CA THR A 30 -43.40 30.56 -16.30
C THR A 30 -44.08 29.84 -17.47
N ASN A 31 -45.40 29.94 -17.56
CA ASN A 31 -46.19 29.24 -18.57
C ASN A 31 -46.01 29.83 -19.99
N ASP A 32 -45.48 31.05 -20.10
CA ASP A 32 -45.16 31.74 -21.36
C ASP A 32 -43.72 31.49 -21.84
N GLY A 33 -43.01 30.55 -21.22
CA GLY A 33 -41.63 30.20 -21.60
C GLY A 33 -40.58 31.20 -21.10
N THR A 34 -40.91 31.97 -20.07
CA THR A 34 -40.00 32.94 -19.45
C THR A 34 -39.33 32.32 -18.22
N VAL A 35 -38.01 32.49 -18.08
CA VAL A 35 -37.25 32.12 -16.89
C VAL A 35 -37.02 33.37 -16.06
N GLU A 36 -37.53 33.36 -14.84
CA GLU A 36 -37.38 34.42 -13.84
C GLU A 36 -36.45 33.95 -12.72
N VAL A 37 -35.38 34.70 -12.43
CA VAL A 37 -34.42 34.39 -11.36
C VAL A 37 -34.65 35.34 -10.20
N TYR A 38 -34.82 34.82 -8.99
CA TYR A 38 -35.03 35.59 -7.76
C TYR A 38 -33.87 35.39 -6.79
N ALA A 39 -33.46 36.44 -6.08
CA ALA A 39 -32.60 36.34 -4.91
C ALA A 39 -33.40 35.96 -3.68
N VAL A 40 -32.80 35.13 -2.83
CA VAL A 40 -33.28 34.81 -1.48
C VAL A 40 -32.29 35.42 -0.49
N SER A 41 -32.78 36.27 0.42
CA SER A 41 -31.95 36.85 1.48
C SER A 41 -31.60 35.78 2.52
N ASN A 42 -30.33 35.70 2.94
CA ASN A 42 -29.87 34.80 4.00
C ASN A 42 -29.02 35.59 5.03
N PRO A 43 -29.42 35.67 6.32
CA PRO A 43 -30.64 35.13 6.91
C PRO A 43 -31.91 35.86 6.41
N PRO A 44 -33.08 35.19 6.40
CA PRO A 44 -34.31 35.76 5.85
C PRO A 44 -34.84 36.84 6.80
N VAL A 45 -34.46 38.10 6.56
CA VAL A 45 -35.05 39.25 7.25
C VAL A 45 -36.28 39.77 6.49
N ASP A 46 -36.42 39.41 5.22
CA ASP A 46 -37.53 39.77 4.35
C ASP A 46 -37.83 38.60 3.40
N ILE A 47 -39.08 38.12 3.41
CA ILE A 47 -39.53 36.93 2.67
C ILE A 47 -39.89 37.27 1.22
N THR A 48 -39.71 38.53 0.81
CA THR A 48 -40.04 39.00 -0.54
C THR A 48 -38.88 38.64 -1.49
N PRO A 49 -39.05 37.68 -2.42
CA PRO A 49 -37.99 37.33 -3.37
C PRO A 49 -37.73 38.51 -4.30
N GLN A 50 -36.48 38.95 -4.43
CA GLN A 50 -36.12 40.03 -5.35
C GLN A 50 -35.87 39.44 -6.74
N LEU A 51 -36.65 39.84 -7.75
CA LEU A 51 -36.38 39.45 -9.14
C LEU A 51 -35.05 40.06 -9.60
N LEU A 52 -34.10 39.20 -9.98
CA LEU A 52 -32.76 39.54 -10.46
C LEU A 52 -32.66 39.59 -11.97
N ALA A 53 -33.30 38.63 -12.66
CA ALA A 53 -33.20 38.51 -14.11
C ALA A 53 -34.45 37.85 -14.71
N THR A 54 -34.74 38.21 -15.95
CA THR A 54 -35.81 37.63 -16.76
C THR A 54 -35.23 37.29 -18.13
N SER A 55 -35.43 36.07 -18.60
CA SER A 55 -34.96 35.63 -19.93
C SER A 55 -36.04 34.81 -20.62
N LYS A 56 -36.26 35.05 -21.91
CA LYS A 56 -37.25 34.33 -22.70
C LYS A 56 -36.58 33.16 -23.41
N VAL A 57 -37.10 31.95 -23.20
CA VAL A 57 -36.63 30.75 -23.90
C VAL A 57 -37.11 30.80 -25.34
N ASP A 58 -36.24 30.43 -26.29
CA ASP A 58 -36.52 30.49 -27.72
C ASP A 58 -37.80 29.71 -28.07
N ALA A 59 -38.64 30.29 -28.93
CA ALA A 59 -39.97 29.78 -29.27
C ALA A 59 -39.95 28.43 -30.01
N GLY A 60 -38.77 27.97 -30.43
CA GLY A 60 -38.57 26.64 -31.03
C GLY A 60 -38.54 25.48 -30.04
N LEU A 61 -38.46 25.74 -28.73
CA LEU A 61 -38.58 24.71 -27.70
C LEU A 61 -40.07 24.53 -27.39
N ASN A 62 -40.68 23.43 -27.86
CA ASN A 62 -42.08 23.07 -27.60
C ASN A 62 -42.32 22.71 -26.11
N LEU A 63 -42.20 23.70 -25.22
CA LEU A 63 -42.37 23.55 -23.77
C LEU A 63 -43.82 23.18 -23.36
N ASN A 64 -44.76 23.22 -24.30
CA ASN A 64 -46.18 22.93 -24.11
C ASN A 64 -46.62 21.59 -24.74
N GLU A 65 -45.80 20.90 -25.53
CA GLU A 65 -46.13 19.57 -26.07
C GLU A 65 -45.74 18.49 -25.06
N ARG A 66 -46.63 18.24 -24.10
CA ARG A 66 -46.48 17.13 -23.17
C ARG A 66 -47.03 15.86 -23.83
N ALA A 67 -46.17 14.93 -24.22
CA ALA A 67 -46.61 13.60 -24.64
C ALA A 67 -47.32 12.91 -23.45
N SER A 68 -48.53 12.41 -23.65
CA SER A 68 -49.38 11.84 -22.61
C SER A 68 -48.90 10.49 -22.05
N SER A 69 -47.66 10.09 -22.34
CA SER A 69 -47.10 8.76 -22.00
C SER A 69 -45.94 8.79 -20.99
N GLU A 70 -45.49 9.95 -20.49
CA GLU A 70 -44.41 10.02 -19.51
C GLU A 70 -44.96 10.24 -18.09
N GLU A 71 -44.95 9.17 -17.27
CA GLU A 71 -45.34 9.19 -15.85
C GLU A 71 -44.27 9.82 -14.93
N THR A 72 -43.16 10.35 -15.48
CA THR A 72 -42.08 10.93 -14.69
C THR A 72 -42.11 12.46 -14.76
N PHE A 73 -42.25 13.13 -13.62
CA PHE A 73 -42.17 14.59 -13.53
C PHE A 73 -40.72 15.06 -13.72
N THR A 74 -40.31 15.38 -14.95
CA THR A 74 -39.04 16.08 -15.21
C THR A 74 -39.26 17.59 -15.17
N SER A 75 -38.58 18.29 -14.26
CA SER A 75 -38.47 19.76 -14.31
C SER A 75 -37.63 20.16 -15.52
N TRP A 76 -38.14 21.05 -16.38
CA TRP A 76 -37.38 21.64 -17.49
C TRP A 76 -36.24 22.55 -17.02
N LEU A 77 -36.32 23.01 -15.76
CA LEU A 77 -35.25 23.75 -15.11
C LEU A 77 -34.41 22.82 -14.26
N VAL A 78 -33.10 22.87 -14.47
CA VAL A 78 -32.08 22.24 -13.64
C VAL A 78 -31.21 23.37 -13.07
N SER A 79 -30.84 23.31 -11.80
CA SER A 79 -29.80 24.19 -11.28
C SER A 79 -28.48 23.82 -11.95
N GLY A 80 -27.92 24.78 -12.69
CA GLY A 80 -26.72 24.59 -13.50
C GLY A 80 -25.72 25.68 -13.20
N ASP A 81 -24.48 25.29 -13.00
CA ASP A 81 -23.36 26.21 -13.00
C ASP A 81 -22.98 26.52 -14.45
N LEU A 82 -23.48 27.66 -14.94
CA LEU A 82 -23.24 28.11 -16.32
C LEU A 82 -21.79 28.52 -16.58
N GLN A 83 -20.97 28.66 -15.53
CA GLN A 83 -19.55 28.96 -15.62
C GLN A 83 -18.69 27.68 -15.64
N GLY A 84 -19.32 26.50 -15.66
CA GLY A 84 -18.61 25.21 -15.70
C GLY A 84 -17.84 24.93 -14.41
N ARG A 85 -18.18 25.56 -13.29
CA ARG A 85 -17.48 25.37 -12.01
C ARG A 85 -18.03 24.22 -11.16
N SER A 86 -19.16 23.64 -11.56
CA SER A 86 -19.85 22.55 -10.88
C SER A 86 -20.17 21.43 -11.88
N ALA A 87 -20.12 20.20 -11.41
CA ALA A 87 -20.49 19.04 -12.18
C ALA A 87 -21.76 18.41 -11.61
N ARG A 88 -22.65 17.94 -12.49
CA ARG A 88 -23.85 17.20 -12.07
C ARG A 88 -23.47 15.75 -11.87
N LEU A 89 -23.62 15.26 -10.65
CA LEU A 89 -23.35 13.87 -10.30
C LEU A 89 -24.64 13.04 -10.40
N GLY A 90 -24.51 11.81 -10.91
CA GLY A 90 -25.56 10.81 -10.85
C GLY A 90 -25.61 10.10 -9.48
N PRO A 91 -26.53 9.14 -9.31
CA PRO A 91 -26.59 8.32 -8.10
C PRO A 91 -25.27 7.55 -7.92
N PRO A 92 -24.74 7.44 -6.69
CA PRO A 92 -23.50 6.75 -6.46
C PRO A 92 -23.66 5.24 -6.58
N SER A 93 -22.58 4.61 -7.02
CA SER A 93 -22.33 3.20 -6.78
C SER A 93 -21.46 3.04 -5.52
N ILE A 94 -21.76 2.03 -4.72
CA ILE A 94 -21.05 1.81 -3.44
C ILE A 94 -20.32 0.48 -3.53
N VAL A 95 -19.01 0.54 -3.27
CA VAL A 95 -18.14 -0.63 -3.08
C VAL A 95 -17.77 -0.70 -1.62
N SER A 96 -18.10 -1.83 -0.98
CA SER A 96 -17.66 -2.13 0.38
C SER A 96 -16.54 -3.16 0.34
N VAL A 97 -15.41 -2.82 0.95
CA VAL A 97 -14.29 -3.73 1.23
C VAL A 97 -14.40 -4.13 2.69
N SER A 98 -14.78 -5.40 2.94
CA SER A 98 -15.10 -5.87 4.29
C SER A 98 -13.89 -5.98 5.21
N SER A 99 -12.73 -6.35 4.67
CA SER A 99 -11.49 -6.45 5.44
C SER A 99 -10.30 -6.27 4.50
N HIS A 100 -9.39 -5.37 4.83
CA HIS A 100 -8.13 -5.19 4.14
C HIS A 100 -7.01 -5.04 5.18
N SER A 101 -6.04 -5.94 5.11
CA SER A 101 -4.85 -5.95 5.97
C SER A 101 -3.65 -5.44 5.18
N GLN A 102 -2.95 -4.46 5.75
CA GLN A 102 -1.67 -3.97 5.23
C GLN A 102 -0.81 -3.39 6.38
N PRO A 103 0.52 -3.39 6.28
CA PRO A 103 1.39 -2.71 7.21
C PRO A 103 1.30 -1.18 7.09
N SER A 104 1.37 -0.50 8.22
CA SER A 104 1.68 0.93 8.34
C SER A 104 3.20 1.14 8.49
N VAL A 105 3.85 0.24 9.25
CA VAL A 105 5.29 0.28 9.53
C VAL A 105 5.87 -1.13 9.44
N ILE A 106 7.03 -1.26 8.81
CA ILE A 106 7.81 -2.50 8.74
C ILE A 106 9.20 -2.22 9.29
N LEU A 107 9.58 -2.98 10.30
CA LEU A 107 10.94 -3.05 10.83
C LEU A 107 11.57 -4.38 10.39
N GLY A 108 12.37 -4.30 9.34
CA GLY A 108 13.11 -5.42 8.76
C GLY A 108 14.21 -5.95 9.68
N ALA A 109 14.40 -7.26 9.70
CA ALA A 109 15.53 -7.89 10.38
C ALA A 109 16.82 -7.77 9.55
N PRO A 110 17.99 -7.53 10.19
CA PRO A 110 19.27 -7.55 9.50
C PRO A 110 19.53 -8.89 8.79
N PRO A 111 20.27 -8.89 7.66
CA PRO A 111 20.57 -10.13 6.93
C PRO A 111 21.45 -11.03 7.78
N MET A 112 20.99 -12.26 8.01
CA MET A 112 21.67 -13.30 8.76
C MET A 112 21.80 -14.56 7.91
N HIS A 113 22.84 -15.36 8.13
CA HIS A 113 23.06 -16.59 7.37
C HIS A 113 23.40 -17.81 8.23
N VAL A 114 22.76 -18.92 7.89
CA VAL A 114 23.01 -20.27 8.42
C VAL A 114 22.88 -21.25 7.28
N ASP A 115 23.80 -22.20 7.17
CA ASP A 115 23.71 -23.25 6.16
C ASP A 115 24.44 -24.54 6.58
N TYR A 116 24.16 -25.64 5.89
CA TYR A 116 24.89 -26.90 5.99
C TYR A 116 25.94 -26.98 4.89
N VAL A 117 27.18 -26.63 5.23
CA VAL A 117 28.28 -26.50 4.27
C VAL A 117 29.55 -27.19 4.74
N LEU A 118 30.53 -27.26 3.84
CA LEU A 118 31.91 -27.54 4.22
C LEU A 118 32.59 -26.20 4.59
N PRO A 119 32.81 -25.89 5.89
CA PRO A 119 33.21 -24.55 6.32
C PRO A 119 34.58 -24.18 5.74
N TYR A 120 35.61 -24.99 6.03
CA TYR A 120 36.96 -24.71 5.57
C TYR A 120 37.37 -25.70 4.50
N VAL A 121 37.10 -25.39 3.24
CA VAL A 121 37.38 -26.28 2.11
C VAL A 121 38.81 -26.84 2.01
N SER A 122 39.82 -26.17 2.57
CA SER A 122 41.20 -26.64 2.59
C SER A 122 41.51 -27.63 3.72
N THR A 123 40.68 -27.70 4.76
CA THR A 123 40.99 -28.42 6.01
C THR A 123 39.84 -29.28 6.54
N SER A 124 38.59 -28.93 6.24
CA SER A 124 37.39 -29.67 6.55
C SER A 124 37.15 -30.77 5.52
N THR A 125 36.80 -31.96 6.00
CA THR A 125 36.37 -33.10 5.16
C THR A 125 34.94 -33.54 5.44
N THR A 126 34.24 -32.84 6.32
CA THR A 126 32.90 -33.16 6.80
C THR A 126 32.00 -31.94 6.72
N TRP A 127 30.80 -32.13 6.18
CA TRP A 127 29.75 -31.12 6.17
C TRP A 127 29.23 -30.90 7.60
N ASP A 128 28.99 -29.65 7.95
CA ASP A 128 28.51 -29.24 9.28
C ASP A 128 27.51 -28.10 9.16
N VAL A 129 26.69 -27.91 10.20
CA VAL A 129 25.83 -26.74 10.31
C VAL A 129 26.69 -25.57 10.75
N VAL A 130 26.72 -24.52 9.93
CA VAL A 130 27.54 -23.34 10.15
C VAL A 130 26.63 -22.15 10.39
N ASN A 131 26.72 -21.56 11.57
CA ASN A 131 26.10 -20.28 11.88
C ASN A 131 27.10 -19.17 11.56
N PHE A 132 26.91 -18.50 10.43
CA PHE A 132 27.82 -17.44 10.00
C PHE A 132 27.54 -16.15 10.77
N SER A 133 26.25 -15.84 10.99
CA SER A 133 25.85 -14.54 11.56
C SER A 133 24.49 -14.48 12.24
N ALA A 134 23.77 -15.58 12.36
CA ALA A 134 22.44 -15.58 12.95
C ALA A 134 22.49 -15.53 14.49
N VAL A 135 22.43 -14.30 15.01
CA VAL A 135 22.49 -13.98 16.44
C VAL A 135 21.40 -12.93 16.78
N PRO A 136 20.11 -13.21 16.53
CA PRO A 136 19.06 -12.19 16.54
C PRO A 136 18.89 -11.47 17.89
N ASP A 137 19.34 -12.07 19.00
CA ASP A 137 19.33 -11.43 20.31
C ASP A 137 20.22 -10.18 20.38
N THR A 138 21.29 -10.12 19.57
CA THR A 138 22.25 -9.01 19.56
C THR A 138 22.61 -8.47 18.17
N PHE A 139 22.16 -9.14 17.10
CA PHE A 139 22.14 -8.65 15.73
C PHE A 139 20.70 -8.39 15.28
N ASN A 140 20.16 -7.25 15.68
CA ASN A 140 18.78 -6.84 15.43
C ASN A 140 18.68 -5.37 15.04
N SER A 141 17.52 -4.98 14.50
CA SER A 141 17.15 -3.60 14.25
C SER A 141 16.11 -3.12 15.26
N SER A 142 16.06 -1.80 15.49
CA SER A 142 15.09 -1.16 16.38
C SER A 142 14.85 0.30 15.98
N TYR A 143 13.65 0.79 16.26
CA TYR A 143 13.40 2.24 16.23
C TYR A 143 13.88 2.87 17.54
N THR A 144 14.83 3.81 17.47
CA THR A 144 15.28 4.56 18.65
C THR A 144 14.37 5.76 18.85
N MET A 145 13.28 5.59 19.60
CA MET A 145 12.28 6.64 19.80
C MET A 145 12.60 7.48 21.05
N SER A 146 12.58 8.80 20.91
CA SER A 146 12.62 9.74 22.04
C SER A 146 11.24 9.79 22.71
N GLN A 147 11.09 9.02 23.79
CA GLN A 147 9.85 8.90 24.57
C GLN A 147 9.50 10.22 25.29
N THR A 148 8.83 11.14 24.62
CA THR A 148 8.07 12.22 25.26
C THR A 148 6.65 12.21 24.72
N GLY A 149 5.65 12.46 25.58
CA GLY A 149 4.22 12.23 25.28
C GLY A 149 3.62 13.01 24.10
N SER A 150 4.34 13.95 23.48
CA SER A 150 3.93 14.63 22.24
C SER A 150 4.51 13.98 20.96
N ASN A 151 5.38 12.98 21.11
CA ASN A 151 6.12 12.30 20.04
C ASN A 151 5.78 10.80 20.00
N GLN A 152 4.58 10.40 20.44
CA GLN A 152 4.15 9.00 20.36
C GLN A 152 3.70 8.69 18.92
N SER A 153 3.93 7.45 18.45
CA SER A 153 3.44 7.04 17.14
C SER A 153 1.92 6.97 17.14
N ALA A 154 1.31 7.40 16.03
CA ALA A 154 -0.12 7.46 15.90
C ALA A 154 -0.61 7.21 14.47
N ASP A 155 -1.70 6.45 14.35
CA ASP A 155 -2.42 6.23 13.09
C ASP A 155 -3.77 6.94 13.13
N THR A 156 -4.06 7.76 12.11
CA THR A 156 -5.30 8.53 11.98
C THR A 156 -6.02 8.15 10.69
N ASN A 157 -7.22 7.58 10.83
CA ASN A 157 -8.07 7.30 9.68
C ASN A 157 -8.57 8.58 9.01
N ARG A 158 -8.86 8.55 7.70
CA ARG A 158 -9.32 9.73 6.97
C ARG A 158 -10.20 9.38 5.76
N THR A 159 -10.99 10.35 5.34
CA THR A 159 -11.66 10.33 4.04
C THR A 159 -10.68 10.70 2.93
N SER A 160 -10.91 10.21 1.73
CA SER A 160 -10.12 10.56 0.55
C SER A 160 -10.99 10.72 -0.69
N TYR A 161 -10.42 11.29 -1.75
CA TYR A 161 -11.09 11.43 -3.03
C TYR A 161 -10.13 11.17 -4.18
N THR A 162 -10.69 10.72 -5.30
CA THR A 162 -9.97 10.54 -6.55
C THR A 162 -10.94 10.62 -7.74
N TYR A 163 -10.42 10.35 -8.93
CA TYR A 163 -11.20 10.21 -10.14
C TYR A 163 -10.99 8.82 -10.74
N ALA A 164 -12.01 8.29 -11.40
CA ALA A 164 -11.95 6.98 -12.04
C ALA A 164 -12.66 6.99 -13.40
N THR A 165 -12.29 6.02 -14.22
CA THR A 165 -12.98 5.62 -15.47
C THR A 165 -13.34 4.14 -15.36
N SER A 166 -14.43 3.74 -16.02
CA SER A 166 -14.87 2.35 -16.01
C SER A 166 -14.48 1.62 -17.30
N GLN A 167 -13.84 0.47 -17.16
CA GLN A 167 -13.49 -0.42 -18.24
C GLN A 167 -14.32 -1.70 -18.12
N GLN A 168 -14.96 -2.15 -19.21
CA GLN A 168 -15.79 -3.36 -19.20
C GLN A 168 -15.11 -4.48 -19.99
N GLY A 169 -15.14 -5.70 -19.45
CA GLY A 169 -14.62 -6.90 -20.11
C GLY A 169 -15.25 -8.18 -19.54
N GLY A 170 -15.63 -9.13 -20.40
CA GLY A 170 -16.01 -10.49 -19.96
C GLY A 170 -17.19 -10.60 -18.97
N GLY A 171 -18.07 -9.60 -18.86
CA GLY A 171 -19.18 -9.58 -17.89
C GLY A 171 -18.82 -9.01 -16.50
N SER A 172 -17.58 -8.59 -16.31
CA SER A 172 -17.13 -7.75 -15.20
C SER A 172 -16.77 -6.35 -15.70
N PHE A 173 -16.53 -5.44 -14.76
CA PHE A 173 -15.93 -4.14 -15.05
C PHE A 173 -14.88 -3.81 -13.99
N SER A 174 -13.92 -2.97 -14.34
CA SER A 174 -12.87 -2.48 -13.46
C SER A 174 -12.80 -0.95 -13.50
N LEU A 175 -12.20 -0.36 -12.47
CA LEU A 175 -12.10 1.08 -12.30
C LEU A 175 -10.63 1.51 -12.38
N LYS A 176 -10.31 2.35 -13.37
CA LYS A 176 -8.95 2.76 -13.71
C LYS A 176 -8.78 4.27 -13.52
N PRO A 177 -7.58 4.75 -13.15
CA PRO A 177 -7.31 6.19 -13.12
C PRO A 177 -7.54 6.83 -14.50
N PRO A 178 -8.15 8.03 -14.57
CA PRO A 178 -8.29 8.78 -15.80
C PRO A 178 -7.03 9.60 -16.09
N TYR A 179 -6.95 10.15 -17.30
CA TYR A 179 -6.01 11.21 -17.61
C TYR A 179 -6.38 12.51 -16.89
N LEU A 180 -5.75 12.75 -15.74
CA LEU A 180 -6.06 13.86 -14.83
C LEU A 180 -6.05 15.26 -15.48
N PRO A 181 -5.17 15.60 -16.45
CA PRO A 181 -5.17 16.94 -17.05
C PRO A 181 -6.46 17.28 -17.84
N ALA A 182 -7.23 16.28 -18.29
CA ALA A 182 -8.52 16.51 -18.95
C ALA A 182 -9.64 16.93 -17.97
N ILE A 183 -9.44 16.74 -16.67
CA ILE A 183 -10.42 17.07 -15.65
C ILE A 183 -10.31 18.55 -15.28
N SER A 184 -11.43 19.28 -15.34
CA SER A 184 -11.46 20.72 -15.10
C SER A 184 -10.94 21.08 -13.69
N GLY A 185 -10.21 22.20 -13.60
CA GLY A 185 -9.68 22.69 -12.32
C GLY A 185 -10.77 23.01 -11.30
N SER A 186 -11.93 23.48 -11.77
CA SER A 186 -13.09 23.76 -10.92
C SER A 186 -13.69 22.50 -10.28
N LEU A 187 -13.80 21.41 -11.05
CA LEU A 187 -14.24 20.12 -10.52
C LEU A 187 -13.24 19.59 -9.49
N LYS A 188 -11.93 19.76 -9.73
CA LYS A 188 -10.88 19.42 -8.77
C LYS A 188 -11.05 20.13 -7.43
N THR A 189 -11.21 21.44 -7.46
CA THR A 189 -11.41 22.25 -6.25
C THR A 189 -12.70 21.89 -5.52
N THR A 190 -13.82 21.74 -6.23
CA THR A 190 -15.11 21.41 -5.61
C THR A 190 -15.10 20.03 -4.95
N THR A 191 -14.51 19.03 -5.61
CA THR A 191 -14.36 17.68 -5.04
C THR A 191 -13.50 17.70 -3.78
N LYS A 192 -12.37 18.42 -3.82
CA LYS A 192 -11.49 18.60 -2.65
C LYS A 192 -12.24 19.21 -1.47
N ASN A 193 -12.88 20.37 -1.67
CA ASN A 193 -13.63 21.08 -0.63
C ASN A 193 -14.74 20.20 -0.05
N LYS A 194 -15.39 19.39 -0.89
CA LYS A 194 -16.43 18.46 -0.43
C LYS A 194 -15.86 17.34 0.43
N ASN A 195 -14.71 16.78 0.06
CA ASN A 195 -14.03 15.75 0.87
C ASN A 195 -13.64 16.30 2.25
N GLU A 196 -13.06 17.50 2.29
CA GLU A 196 -12.68 18.19 3.54
C GLU A 196 -13.90 18.42 4.44
N GLN A 197 -15.00 18.96 3.88
CA GLN A 197 -16.25 19.17 4.61
C GLN A 197 -16.81 17.87 5.21
N VAL A 198 -16.77 16.76 4.47
CA VAL A 198 -17.23 15.45 4.96
C VAL A 198 -16.31 14.95 6.08
N GLY A 199 -14.99 15.08 5.92
CA GLY A 199 -14.01 14.71 6.95
C GLY A 199 -14.27 15.44 8.27
N GLU A 200 -14.50 16.75 8.21
CA GLU A 200 -14.82 17.59 9.37
C GLU A 200 -16.18 17.23 10.00
N SER A 201 -17.23 17.11 9.19
CA SER A 201 -18.61 16.89 9.66
C SER A 201 -18.77 15.57 10.43
N TYR A 202 -18.05 14.54 10.00
CA TYR A 202 -18.13 13.21 10.60
C TYR A 202 -16.95 12.89 11.54
N GLN A 203 -16.05 13.85 11.78
CA GLN A 203 -14.90 13.72 12.68
C GLN A 203 -14.02 12.50 12.40
N PHE A 204 -13.91 12.07 11.14
CA PHE A 204 -13.12 10.88 10.77
C PHE A 204 -11.64 11.01 11.15
N THR A 205 -11.13 12.25 11.22
CA THR A 205 -9.77 12.61 11.64
C THR A 205 -9.49 12.46 13.15
N GLN A 206 -10.48 12.12 13.99
CA GLN A 206 -10.28 11.97 15.45
C GLN A 206 -10.13 10.52 15.92
N ASN A 207 -10.21 9.54 15.01
CA ASN A 207 -9.91 8.15 15.34
C ASN A 207 -8.39 7.94 15.25
N GLU A 208 -7.69 8.45 16.26
CA GLU A 208 -6.25 8.31 16.43
C GLU A 208 -5.95 7.10 17.32
N PHE A 209 -5.10 6.20 16.83
CA PHE A 209 -4.60 5.05 17.60
C PHE A 209 -3.12 5.26 17.88
N THR A 210 -2.75 5.31 19.16
CA THR A 210 -1.34 5.40 19.53
C THR A 210 -0.72 4.01 19.67
N TYR A 211 0.51 3.86 19.21
CA TYR A 211 1.28 2.63 19.39
C TYR A 211 2.73 2.95 19.76
N ASP A 212 3.39 1.96 20.36
CA ASP A 212 4.82 2.01 20.62
C ASP A 212 5.54 1.19 19.55
N ALA A 213 6.41 1.84 18.77
CA ALA A 213 7.23 1.18 17.76
C ALA A 213 8.63 0.82 18.29
N SER A 214 8.90 1.01 19.59
CA SER A 214 10.16 0.62 20.22
C SER A 214 10.24 -0.90 20.46
N THR A 215 10.16 -1.67 19.36
CA THR A 215 10.48 -3.10 19.36
C THR A 215 11.85 -3.33 18.73
N THR A 216 12.43 -4.48 19.05
CA THR A 216 13.60 -5.03 18.39
C THR A 216 13.18 -6.21 17.53
N THR A 217 13.74 -6.36 16.34
CA THR A 217 13.49 -7.56 15.54
C THR A 217 14.07 -8.81 16.19
N GLY A 218 13.35 -9.92 16.11
CA GLY A 218 13.89 -11.25 16.40
C GLY A 218 14.55 -11.87 15.15
N PHE A 219 14.33 -13.17 14.96
CA PHE A 219 14.75 -13.89 13.74
C PHE A 219 13.78 -13.67 12.58
N GLY A 220 13.44 -12.41 12.32
CA GLY A 220 12.50 -11.97 11.30
C GLY A 220 11.97 -10.57 11.55
N ASP A 221 11.25 -10.05 10.55
CA ASP A 221 10.71 -8.69 10.59
C ASP A 221 9.63 -8.54 11.66
N GLU A 222 9.51 -7.33 12.17
CA GLU A 222 8.38 -6.89 12.98
C GLU A 222 7.52 -5.92 12.19
N ILE A 223 6.22 -6.16 12.17
CA ILE A 223 5.26 -5.35 11.41
C ILE A 223 4.18 -4.79 12.31
N TRP A 224 3.78 -3.56 12.03
CA TRP A 224 2.56 -2.96 12.57
C TRP A 224 1.60 -2.86 11.41
N TYR A 225 0.52 -3.61 11.50
CA TYR A 225 -0.48 -3.63 10.45
C TYR A 225 -1.85 -3.28 10.99
N ASP A 226 -2.66 -2.79 10.07
CA ASP A 226 -4.03 -2.43 10.33
C ASP A 226 -4.94 -3.31 9.47
N VAL A 227 -6.07 -3.71 10.06
CA VAL A 227 -7.14 -4.43 9.39
C VAL A 227 -8.33 -3.50 9.34
N SER A 228 -8.63 -2.99 8.16
CA SER A 228 -9.68 -1.98 7.98
C SER A 228 -10.78 -2.46 7.05
N SER A 229 -12.03 -2.11 7.37
CA SER A 229 -13.07 -2.01 6.35
C SER A 229 -12.99 -0.66 5.65
N PHE A 230 -13.35 -0.61 4.37
CA PHE A 230 -13.23 0.60 3.55
C PHE A 230 -14.42 0.73 2.61
N TYR A 231 -15.03 1.91 2.56
CA TYR A 231 -16.17 2.20 1.68
C TYR A 231 -15.75 3.16 0.59
N VAL A 232 -16.09 2.83 -0.66
CA VAL A 232 -15.80 3.68 -1.82
C VAL A 232 -17.10 4.00 -2.54
N TYR A 233 -17.32 5.28 -2.79
CA TYR A 233 -18.50 5.84 -3.44
C TYR A 233 -18.09 6.42 -4.79
N TYR A 234 -18.65 5.88 -5.87
CA TYR A 234 -18.39 6.30 -7.24
C TYR A 234 -19.59 7.06 -7.78
N TYR A 235 -19.43 8.36 -7.99
CA TYR A 235 -20.46 9.23 -8.54
C TYR A 235 -20.16 9.50 -10.02
N PRO A 236 -21.00 9.01 -10.96
CA PRO A 236 -20.81 9.32 -12.37
C PRO A 236 -21.00 10.81 -12.62
N VAL A 237 -20.07 11.43 -13.35
CA VAL A 237 -20.19 12.82 -13.79
C VAL A 237 -21.03 12.86 -15.05
N LEU A 238 -22.28 13.29 -14.93
CA LEU A 238 -23.23 13.22 -16.01
C LEU A 238 -22.79 14.09 -17.19
N GLY A 239 -22.73 13.48 -18.38
CA GLY A 239 -22.35 14.15 -19.61
C GLY A 239 -20.84 14.44 -19.75
N GLN A 240 -19.99 13.84 -18.89
CA GLN A 240 -18.54 13.95 -19.02
C GLN A 240 -17.90 12.57 -19.21
N THR A 241 -17.09 12.49 -20.25
CA THR A 241 -16.25 11.35 -20.60
C THR A 241 -14.80 11.82 -20.68
N VAL A 242 -13.86 10.95 -20.32
CA VAL A 242 -12.43 11.25 -20.35
C VAL A 242 -11.65 10.04 -20.83
N CYS A 243 -10.45 10.28 -21.35
CA CYS A 243 -9.55 9.20 -21.69
C CYS A 243 -9.01 8.50 -20.42
N PRO A 244 -8.80 7.18 -20.49
CA PRO A 244 -7.98 6.45 -19.52
C PRO A 244 -6.55 7.04 -19.43
N ALA A 245 -5.85 6.77 -18.33
CA ALA A 245 -4.57 7.41 -18.00
C ALA A 245 -3.47 7.30 -19.08
N ASP A 246 -3.47 6.27 -19.92
CA ASP A 246 -2.28 5.82 -20.65
C ASP A 246 -1.86 6.66 -21.87
N ASN A 247 -2.62 7.67 -22.30
CA ASN A 247 -2.20 8.43 -23.49
C ASN A 247 -2.62 9.89 -23.59
N GLY A 248 -3.48 10.41 -22.70
CA GLY A 248 -4.01 11.78 -22.73
C GLY A 248 -4.79 12.20 -23.98
N THR A 249 -4.71 11.41 -25.05
CA THR A 249 -5.45 11.49 -26.31
C THR A 249 -5.98 10.11 -26.63
N CYS A 250 -7.30 10.00 -26.76
CA CYS A 250 -8.01 8.82 -27.20
C CYS A 250 -9.08 9.28 -28.20
N ALA A 251 -9.55 8.37 -29.06
CA ALA A 251 -10.64 8.69 -29.97
C ALA A 251 -11.94 8.92 -29.18
N PRO A 252 -12.92 9.70 -29.70
CA PRO A 252 -14.18 9.97 -28.97
C PRO A 252 -14.96 8.72 -28.54
N ASN A 253 -14.80 7.61 -29.25
CA ASN A 253 -15.40 6.31 -28.92
C ASN A 253 -14.58 5.48 -27.92
N GLU A 254 -13.40 5.94 -27.54
CA GLU A 254 -12.52 5.35 -26.53
C GLU A 254 -12.59 6.10 -25.19
N GLU A 255 -13.24 7.27 -25.16
CA GLU A 255 -13.51 7.98 -23.91
C GLU A 255 -14.46 7.17 -23.03
N GLN A 256 -14.18 7.15 -21.74
CA GLN A 256 -14.94 6.41 -20.74
C GLN A 256 -15.64 7.38 -19.80
N GLN A 257 -16.75 6.92 -19.19
CA GLN A 257 -17.50 7.69 -18.20
C GLN A 257 -16.57 8.11 -17.04
N LEU A 258 -16.53 9.42 -16.75
CA LEU A 258 -15.79 9.94 -15.61
C LEU A 258 -16.58 9.71 -14.32
N TYR A 259 -15.90 9.26 -13.26
CA TYR A 259 -16.43 9.15 -11.91
C TYR A 259 -15.65 10.06 -10.96
N VAL A 260 -16.38 10.77 -10.10
CA VAL A 260 -15.82 11.34 -8.87
C VAL A 260 -15.93 10.27 -7.79
N THR A 261 -14.81 9.97 -7.17
CA THR A 261 -14.71 8.90 -6.20
C THR A 261 -14.41 9.48 -4.84
N PHE A 262 -15.16 9.06 -3.83
CA PHE A 262 -14.88 9.37 -2.42
C PHE A 262 -14.69 8.07 -1.64
N SER A 263 -13.85 8.10 -0.62
CA SER A 263 -13.71 7.02 0.32
C SER A 263 -13.88 7.46 1.76
N GLY A 264 -14.32 6.51 2.58
CA GLY A 264 -14.42 6.67 4.02
C GLY A 264 -13.97 5.40 4.76
N PRO A 265 -13.34 5.56 5.93
CA PRO A 265 -12.90 4.43 6.74
C PRO A 265 -14.11 3.73 7.39
N GLY A 266 -14.01 2.42 7.54
CA GLY A 266 -14.92 1.60 8.36
C GLY A 266 -14.32 1.26 9.73
N SER A 267 -14.62 0.08 10.26
CA SER A 267 -13.96 -0.42 11.49
C SER A 267 -12.51 -0.77 11.21
N SER A 268 -11.60 -0.30 12.06
CA SER A 268 -10.17 -0.65 12.03
C SER A 268 -9.79 -1.42 13.30
N GLY A 269 -9.03 -2.49 13.14
CA GLY A 269 -8.25 -3.11 14.20
C GLY A 269 -6.77 -2.96 13.89
N THR A 270 -5.93 -2.78 14.91
CA THR A 270 -4.47 -2.65 14.74
C THR A 270 -3.78 -3.59 15.72
N GLY A 271 -2.63 -4.12 15.31
CA GLY A 271 -1.76 -4.84 16.23
C GLY A 271 -0.35 -4.96 15.68
N PRO A 272 0.68 -4.93 16.54
CA PRO A 272 1.98 -5.44 16.16
C PRO A 272 1.88 -6.96 15.96
N GLY A 273 2.70 -7.49 15.06
CA GLY A 273 2.84 -8.92 14.91
C GLY A 273 4.18 -9.29 14.28
N PRO A 274 4.75 -10.45 14.63
CA PRO A 274 5.89 -10.97 13.92
C PRO A 274 5.52 -11.18 12.45
N GLY A 275 6.34 -10.64 11.54
CA GLY A 275 6.20 -10.89 10.10
C GLY A 275 6.28 -12.40 9.81
N ALA A 276 7.11 -13.11 10.58
CA ALA A 276 7.33 -14.56 10.48
C ALA A 276 6.07 -15.41 10.72
N THR A 277 5.08 -14.92 11.47
CA THR A 277 3.81 -15.64 11.72
C THR A 277 2.62 -15.05 10.95
N THR A 278 2.84 -13.95 10.23
CA THR A 278 1.79 -13.29 9.44
C THR A 278 1.78 -13.85 8.03
N GLU A 279 0.86 -14.77 7.74
CA GLU A 279 0.85 -15.55 6.47
C GLU A 279 0.78 -14.70 5.20
N TRP A 280 0.02 -13.59 5.22
CA TRP A 280 -0.12 -12.71 4.05
C TRP A 280 1.05 -11.74 3.88
N TYR A 281 1.90 -11.56 4.90
CA TYR A 281 3.10 -10.73 4.79
C TYR A 281 4.22 -11.55 4.13
N GLN A 282 4.58 -11.20 2.91
CA GLN A 282 5.45 -11.99 2.03
C GLN A 282 6.62 -11.13 1.51
N PRO A 283 7.51 -10.67 2.43
CA PRO A 283 8.66 -9.85 2.07
C PRO A 283 9.56 -10.58 1.10
N VAL A 284 10.38 -9.82 0.38
CA VAL A 284 11.34 -10.34 -0.61
C VAL A 284 12.47 -11.12 0.02
N HIS A 285 12.88 -10.76 1.24
CA HIS A 285 13.93 -11.45 1.95
C HIS A 285 13.37 -12.52 2.88
N GLU A 286 14.22 -13.50 3.17
CA GLU A 286 13.95 -14.59 4.11
C GLU A 286 15.06 -14.66 5.16
N PRO A 287 14.73 -14.41 6.45
CA PRO A 287 15.69 -14.43 7.54
C PRO A 287 16.44 -15.76 7.63
N GLY A 288 17.77 -15.72 7.80
CA GLY A 288 18.62 -16.91 7.83
C GLY A 288 19.25 -17.25 6.47
N ASN A 289 18.86 -16.57 5.39
CA ASN A 289 19.49 -16.73 4.09
C ASN A 289 19.79 -15.38 3.42
N ILE A 290 21.07 -14.96 3.43
CA ILE A 290 21.49 -13.65 2.88
C ILE A 290 21.27 -13.53 1.36
N PHE A 291 21.14 -14.64 0.63
CA PHE A 291 20.93 -14.63 -0.82
C PHE A 291 19.50 -14.27 -1.22
N SER A 292 18.57 -14.31 -0.27
CA SER A 292 17.20 -13.81 -0.48
C SER A 292 17.13 -12.27 -0.47
N TYR A 293 18.12 -11.60 0.13
CA TYR A 293 18.16 -10.15 0.21
C TYR A 293 18.68 -9.56 -1.11
N PRO A 294 18.19 -8.37 -1.52
CA PRO A 294 18.79 -7.63 -2.63
C PRO A 294 20.29 -7.40 -2.41
N TRP A 295 21.08 -7.32 -3.48
CA TRP A 295 22.52 -7.07 -3.33
C TRP A 295 22.87 -5.60 -3.16
N ASN A 296 21.97 -4.71 -3.57
CA ASN A 296 22.14 -3.27 -3.52
C ASN A 296 20.78 -2.56 -3.64
N GLU A 297 20.79 -1.24 -3.48
CA GLU A 297 19.63 -0.37 -3.63
C GLU A 297 18.89 -0.53 -4.96
N THR A 298 19.61 -0.72 -6.08
CA THR A 298 18.97 -0.86 -7.41
C THR A 298 18.14 -2.12 -7.49
N MET A 299 18.64 -3.25 -6.97
CA MET A 299 17.88 -4.50 -6.90
C MET A 299 16.72 -4.39 -5.91
N LEU A 300 16.90 -3.71 -4.78
CA LEU A 300 15.82 -3.46 -3.82
C LEU A 300 14.68 -2.67 -4.50
N ALA A 301 15.01 -1.60 -5.22
CA ALA A 301 14.04 -0.77 -5.91
C ALA A 301 13.28 -1.53 -7.01
N GLN A 302 13.93 -2.47 -7.70
CA GLN A 302 13.28 -3.33 -8.71
C GLN A 302 12.26 -4.31 -8.13
N GLN A 303 12.39 -4.66 -6.85
CA GLN A 303 11.49 -5.60 -6.17
C GLN A 303 10.26 -4.92 -5.55
N ILE A 304 10.18 -3.60 -5.62
CA ILE A 304 9.14 -2.79 -5.01
C ILE A 304 8.24 -2.21 -6.12
N PRO A 305 6.99 -2.71 -6.26
CA PRO A 305 5.98 -2.11 -7.13
C PRO A 305 5.77 -0.63 -6.80
N ASP A 306 5.53 0.17 -7.84
CA ASP A 306 5.26 1.62 -7.74
C ASP A 306 6.43 2.47 -7.21
N GLY A 307 7.65 1.92 -7.19
CA GLY A 307 8.87 2.66 -6.89
C GLY A 307 9.09 2.97 -5.41
N VAL A 308 10.32 3.35 -5.10
CA VAL A 308 10.83 3.60 -3.75
C VAL A 308 11.04 5.10 -3.55
N ASP A 309 10.55 5.63 -2.42
CA ASP A 309 10.94 6.95 -1.94
C ASP A 309 11.98 6.78 -0.83
N LEU A 310 13.27 6.93 -1.16
CA LEU A 310 14.37 6.67 -0.24
C LEU A 310 14.53 7.83 0.75
N LEU A 311 14.40 7.52 2.05
CA LEU A 311 14.41 8.49 3.14
C LEU A 311 15.76 8.58 3.85
N THR A 312 16.76 7.84 3.39
CA THR A 312 18.09 7.72 4.02
C THR A 312 19.21 7.87 3.01
N GLY A 313 20.38 8.33 3.46
CA GLY A 313 21.58 8.34 2.63
C GLY A 313 22.25 6.95 2.53
N PRO A 314 23.18 6.75 1.58
CA PRO A 314 23.90 5.49 1.44
C PRO A 314 24.76 5.24 2.69
N GLN A 315 24.51 4.13 3.36
CA GLN A 315 25.26 3.66 4.51
C GLN A 315 25.51 2.17 4.37
N HIS A 316 26.65 1.70 4.86
CA HIS A 316 26.96 0.28 4.89
C HIS A 316 27.87 -0.05 6.07
N PHE A 317 27.87 -1.32 6.44
CA PHE A 317 28.81 -1.89 7.38
C PHE A 317 29.10 -3.34 7.00
N TYR A 318 30.10 -3.94 7.63
CA TYR A 318 30.45 -5.34 7.43
C TYR A 318 30.13 -6.14 8.69
N THR A 319 29.87 -7.43 8.54
CA THR A 319 29.79 -8.39 9.66
C THR A 319 31.18 -8.73 10.22
N ASP A 320 31.97 -7.70 10.56
CA ASP A 320 33.31 -7.82 11.16
C ASP A 320 33.29 -7.91 12.71
N SER A 321 34.46 -7.96 13.35
CA SER A 321 34.63 -8.13 14.81
C SER A 321 34.25 -6.92 15.66
N SER A 322 33.92 -5.78 15.06
CA SER A 322 33.53 -4.59 15.84
C SER A 322 32.12 -4.74 16.40
N SER A 323 32.00 -4.45 17.70
CA SER A 323 30.72 -4.30 18.37
C SER A 323 30.29 -2.84 18.31
N GLN A 324 29.16 -2.55 17.67
CA GLN A 324 28.69 -1.18 17.48
C GLN A 324 27.17 -1.13 17.22
N THR A 325 26.54 -0.02 17.57
CA THR A 325 25.20 0.30 17.09
C THR A 325 25.32 1.18 15.85
N GLN A 326 24.98 0.64 14.69
CA GLN A 326 24.88 1.42 13.46
C GLN A 326 23.57 2.22 13.49
N ARG A 327 23.66 3.53 13.27
CA ARG A 327 22.48 4.40 13.19
C ARG A 327 22.31 4.86 11.76
N LEU A 328 21.22 4.43 11.14
CA LEU A 328 20.83 4.92 9.83
C LEU A 328 20.00 6.19 10.01
N GLN A 329 20.55 7.32 9.59
CA GLN A 329 19.96 8.64 9.75
C GLN A 329 19.12 9.05 8.54
N TRP A 330 18.09 9.86 8.80
CA TRP A 330 17.28 10.49 7.76
C TRP A 330 18.14 11.32 6.82
N SER A 331 17.89 11.24 5.51
CA SER A 331 18.65 11.96 4.49
C SER A 331 18.61 13.48 4.69
N SER A 332 17.54 14.01 5.27
CA SER A 332 17.34 15.42 5.56
C SER A 332 17.79 15.86 6.96
N SER A 333 18.32 14.97 7.81
CA SER A 333 18.71 15.31 9.19
C SER A 333 20.20 15.13 9.45
N ALA A 334 20.84 16.16 10.02
CA ALA A 334 22.24 16.13 10.44
C ALA A 334 22.39 15.47 11.84
N GLY A 335 21.76 14.31 12.04
CA GLY A 335 21.83 13.55 13.30
C GLY A 335 20.97 14.08 14.45
N GLN A 336 19.91 14.85 14.13
CA GLN A 336 18.90 15.28 15.10
C GLN A 336 17.65 14.40 15.00
N ASP A 337 16.95 14.21 16.11
CA ASP A 337 15.67 13.49 16.15
C ASP A 337 14.66 14.19 15.22
N GLN A 338 14.01 13.41 14.36
CA GLN A 338 12.95 13.87 13.46
C GLN A 338 11.69 13.05 13.68
N THR A 339 10.53 13.69 13.55
CA THR A 339 9.26 12.98 13.38
C THR A 339 9.09 12.59 11.92
N ALA A 340 8.63 11.36 11.68
CA ALA A 340 8.32 10.86 10.35
C ALA A 340 6.82 10.64 10.23
N GLY A 341 6.23 11.09 9.12
CA GLY A 341 4.84 10.88 8.79
C GLY A 341 4.72 10.17 7.45
N THR A 342 3.73 9.30 7.32
CA THR A 342 3.35 8.72 6.05
C THR A 342 1.85 8.82 5.83
N THR A 343 1.44 8.98 4.57
CA THR A 343 0.06 8.75 4.15
C THR A 343 -0.06 7.35 3.57
N ASN A 344 -0.88 6.50 4.19
CA ASN A 344 -1.13 5.16 3.69
C ASN A 344 -2.31 5.18 2.73
N THR A 345 -2.04 4.75 1.50
CA THR A 345 -3.08 4.45 0.51
C THR A 345 -3.56 3.01 0.65
N HIS A 346 -4.66 2.71 -0.03
CA HIS A 346 -5.17 1.35 -0.14
C HIS A 346 -4.20 0.47 -0.97
N SER A 347 -3.42 -0.39 -0.31
CA SER A 347 -2.30 -1.08 -0.98
C SER A 347 -2.76 -2.16 -1.96
N TYR A 348 -2.24 -2.10 -3.19
CA TYR A 348 -2.34 -3.16 -4.19
C TYR A 348 -1.07 -4.03 -4.32
N ASP A 349 -0.13 -3.89 -3.38
CA ASP A 349 1.06 -4.74 -3.36
C ASP A 349 0.76 -6.09 -2.66
N LYS A 350 0.60 -7.14 -3.47
CA LYS A 350 0.40 -8.52 -2.99
C LYS A 350 1.47 -8.99 -2.00
N SER A 351 2.65 -8.39 -1.96
CA SER A 351 3.71 -8.81 -1.03
C SER A 351 3.38 -8.49 0.43
N TYR A 352 2.44 -7.59 0.70
CA TYR A 352 2.06 -7.24 2.07
C TYR A 352 0.63 -6.71 2.18
N SER A 353 -0.25 -7.03 1.24
CA SER A 353 -1.66 -6.69 1.39
C SER A 353 -2.57 -7.87 1.14
N LEU A 354 -3.63 -7.96 1.96
CA LEU A 354 -4.63 -9.01 1.94
C LEU A 354 -6.01 -8.39 2.01
N THR A 355 -6.91 -8.78 1.11
CA THR A 355 -8.33 -8.41 1.20
C THR A 355 -9.16 -9.64 1.53
N GLY A 356 -9.87 -9.57 2.66
CA GLY A 356 -10.85 -10.55 3.09
C GLY A 356 -12.28 -10.18 2.67
N GLY A 357 -13.05 -11.21 2.30
CA GLY A 357 -14.46 -11.11 1.90
C GLY A 357 -14.69 -10.55 0.49
N LYS A 358 -15.95 -10.43 0.08
CA LYS A 358 -16.32 -9.93 -1.26
C LYS A 358 -16.27 -8.41 -1.29
N ALA A 359 -15.63 -7.83 -2.31
CA ALA A 359 -15.89 -6.44 -2.67
C ALA A 359 -17.28 -6.40 -3.30
N VAL A 360 -18.30 -6.02 -2.54
CA VAL A 360 -19.68 -5.97 -3.04
C VAL A 360 -19.93 -4.57 -3.58
N GLY A 361 -19.92 -4.44 -4.90
CA GLY A 361 -20.44 -3.27 -5.61
C GLY A 361 -21.94 -3.43 -5.82
N LYS A 362 -22.78 -2.58 -5.21
CA LYS A 362 -24.12 -2.32 -5.76
C LYS A 362 -23.98 -1.13 -6.70
N ILE A 363 -23.85 -1.42 -7.98
CA ILE A 363 -23.88 -0.39 -9.01
C ILE A 363 -25.31 -0.22 -9.46
N LEU A 364 -25.81 1.02 -9.29
CA LEU A 364 -27.15 1.44 -9.68
C LEU A 364 -27.12 2.24 -11.00
N ASP A 365 -25.98 2.24 -11.69
CA ASP A 365 -25.82 2.92 -12.98
C ASP A 365 -26.35 2.05 -14.12
N VAL A 366 -27.12 2.66 -15.03
CA VAL A 366 -27.84 1.97 -16.12
C VAL A 366 -26.88 1.34 -17.13
N ASN A 367 -25.64 1.83 -17.19
CA ASN A 367 -24.62 1.40 -18.16
C ASN A 367 -23.59 0.40 -17.62
N LEU A 368 -23.56 0.11 -16.31
CA LEU A 368 -22.60 -0.81 -15.69
C LEU A 368 -23.33 -2.02 -15.10
N GLN A 369 -23.63 -2.99 -15.96
CA GLN A 369 -24.13 -4.31 -15.54
C GLN A 369 -22.96 -5.29 -15.45
N GLY A 370 -22.64 -5.78 -14.25
CA GLY A 370 -21.57 -6.76 -14.03
C GLY A 370 -21.06 -6.79 -12.59
N ASN A 371 -20.20 -7.75 -12.29
CA ASN A 371 -19.47 -7.80 -11.02
C ASN A 371 -18.21 -6.91 -11.10
N LEU A 372 -17.86 -6.25 -10.00
CA LEU A 372 -16.61 -5.48 -9.91
C LEU A 372 -15.42 -6.44 -9.88
N ASP A 373 -14.47 -6.26 -10.80
CA ASP A 373 -13.13 -6.83 -10.64
C ASP A 373 -12.30 -5.92 -9.73
N TYR A 374 -12.21 -6.31 -8.47
CA TYR A 374 -11.57 -5.51 -7.44
C TYR A 374 -10.05 -5.43 -7.59
N ASN A 375 -9.41 -6.52 -8.01
CA ASN A 375 -7.95 -6.57 -8.18
C ASN A 375 -7.51 -5.84 -9.45
N ASP A 376 -8.37 -5.78 -10.47
CA ASP A 376 -8.14 -4.97 -11.66
C ASP A 376 -8.53 -3.49 -11.47
N SER A 377 -9.18 -3.11 -10.36
CA SER A 377 -9.65 -1.74 -10.11
C SER A 377 -8.58 -0.81 -9.50
N SER A 378 -7.50 -0.56 -10.24
CA SER A 378 -6.35 0.22 -9.78
C SER A 378 -6.65 1.66 -9.33
N SER A 379 -7.80 2.26 -9.68
CA SER A 379 -8.16 3.58 -9.12
C SER A 379 -8.30 3.57 -7.60
N ILE A 380 -8.59 2.43 -6.99
CA ILE A 380 -8.77 2.32 -5.53
C ILE A 380 -7.44 2.56 -4.79
N SER A 381 -6.28 2.19 -5.34
CA SER A 381 -4.98 2.45 -4.69
C SER A 381 -4.57 3.93 -4.70
N THR A 382 -5.29 4.77 -5.44
CA THR A 382 -5.05 6.22 -5.42
C THR A 382 -5.76 6.92 -4.26
N LEU A 383 -6.59 6.19 -3.50
CA LEU A 383 -7.30 6.71 -2.34
C LEU A 383 -6.45 6.53 -1.07
N ASN A 384 -6.35 7.61 -0.30
CA ASN A 384 -5.79 7.57 1.05
C ASN A 384 -6.76 6.87 1.99
N LYS A 385 -6.19 6.20 2.98
CA LYS A 385 -6.92 5.48 4.03
C LYS A 385 -6.61 6.05 5.40
N SER A 386 -5.33 6.29 5.68
CA SER A 386 -4.85 6.81 6.96
C SER A 386 -3.61 7.68 6.78
N SER A 387 -3.25 8.44 7.81
CA SER A 387 -1.86 8.83 8.05
C SER A 387 -1.31 8.09 9.23
N SER A 388 -0.05 7.71 9.14
CA SER A 388 0.75 7.29 10.29
C SER A 388 1.76 8.36 10.62
N SER A 389 2.01 8.57 11.91
CA SER A 389 3.17 9.28 12.40
C SER A 389 3.97 8.33 13.27
N VAL A 390 5.28 8.36 13.08
CA VAL A 390 6.25 7.65 13.89
C VAL A 390 6.94 8.68 14.76
N GLY A 391 7.02 8.36 16.05
CA GLY A 391 7.64 9.20 17.05
C GLY A 391 9.05 9.66 16.70
N ALA A 392 9.47 10.76 17.32
CA ALA A 392 10.75 11.39 17.05
C ALA A 392 11.90 10.39 17.22
N SER A 393 12.69 10.20 16.16
CA SER A 393 13.84 9.29 16.15
C SER A 393 14.94 9.82 15.25
N GLN A 394 16.16 9.32 15.44
CA GLN A 394 17.27 9.55 14.52
C GLN A 394 17.24 8.59 13.32
N GLY A 395 16.12 7.87 13.09
CA GLY A 395 15.99 6.78 12.14
C GLY A 395 16.02 5.42 12.85
N ILE A 396 16.76 4.45 12.30
CA ILE A 396 16.86 3.10 12.88
C ILE A 396 18.24 2.85 13.50
N ALA A 397 18.24 2.06 14.58
CA ALA A 397 19.45 1.53 15.19
C ALA A 397 19.57 0.04 14.89
N ILE A 398 20.75 -0.38 14.45
CA ILE A 398 21.09 -1.77 14.15
C ILE A 398 22.22 -2.16 15.11
N ALA A 399 21.93 -3.08 16.02
CA ALA A 399 22.93 -3.64 16.92
C ALA A 399 23.82 -4.61 16.14
N LYS A 400 25.14 -4.47 16.21
CA LYS A 400 26.11 -5.37 15.61
C LYS A 400 26.98 -5.95 16.73
N PRO A 401 26.96 -7.27 16.99
CA PRO A 401 27.58 -7.83 18.19
C PRO A 401 29.09 -8.01 18.11
N GLY A 402 29.66 -8.13 16.90
CA GLY A 402 31.10 -8.39 16.70
C GLY A 402 31.52 -9.85 16.96
N THR A 403 30.55 -10.75 17.18
CA THR A 403 30.75 -12.17 17.50
C THR A 403 30.52 -13.10 16.29
N PHE A 404 30.66 -12.56 15.08
CA PHE A 404 30.45 -13.31 13.83
C PHE A 404 31.57 -14.33 13.58
N LEU A 405 31.24 -15.40 12.83
CA LEU A 405 32.19 -16.46 12.52
C LEU A 405 33.27 -15.98 11.55
N ASP A 406 34.52 -16.35 11.85
CA ASP A 406 35.72 -16.21 11.00
C ASP A 406 35.64 -15.10 9.93
N ILE A 407 35.80 -13.87 10.39
CA ILE A 407 35.59 -12.64 9.61
C ILE A 407 36.45 -12.59 8.34
N GLY A 408 37.65 -13.18 8.36
CA GLY A 408 38.52 -13.21 7.19
C GLY A 408 37.90 -13.98 6.01
N GLU A 409 37.10 -15.00 6.32
CA GLU A 409 36.48 -15.87 5.32
C GLU A 409 35.02 -15.49 5.05
N TYR A 410 34.24 -15.15 6.08
CA TYR A 410 32.78 -15.09 5.96
C TYR A 410 32.15 -13.71 6.12
N MET A 411 32.91 -12.63 6.34
CA MET A 411 32.27 -11.31 6.42
C MET A 411 31.55 -10.95 5.12
N TYR A 412 30.47 -10.19 5.22
CA TYR A 412 29.74 -9.66 4.07
C TYR A 412 29.28 -8.23 4.36
N ARG A 413 29.03 -7.47 3.28
CA ARG A 413 28.54 -6.11 3.35
C ARG A 413 27.03 -6.10 3.58
N VAL A 414 26.58 -5.23 4.48
CA VAL A 414 25.17 -4.97 4.77
C VAL A 414 24.88 -3.50 4.53
N GLU A 415 23.81 -3.21 3.80
CA GLU A 415 23.36 -1.84 3.51
C GLU A 415 21.91 -1.68 3.98
N PRO A 416 21.66 -0.92 5.05
CA PRO A 416 20.30 -0.64 5.51
C PRO A 416 19.67 0.53 4.77
N TYR A 417 18.35 0.48 4.59
CA TYR A 417 17.57 1.54 3.95
C TYR A 417 16.29 1.81 4.75
N ILE A 418 15.87 3.06 4.82
CA ILE A 418 14.49 3.43 5.19
C ILE A 418 13.84 4.08 3.97
N PHE A 419 12.66 3.63 3.62
CA PHE A 419 11.92 4.15 2.49
C PHE A 419 10.42 4.13 2.73
N GLY A 420 9.70 4.90 1.92
CA GLY A 420 8.30 4.63 1.64
C GLY A 420 8.09 4.39 0.15
N ARG A 421 6.89 4.69 -0.33
CA ARG A 421 6.47 4.47 -1.72
C ARG A 421 6.25 5.79 -2.42
N THR A 422 6.43 5.78 -3.74
CA THR A 422 5.89 6.88 -4.53
C THR A 422 4.37 6.76 -4.60
N PRO A 423 3.62 7.88 -4.62
CA PRO A 423 2.17 7.82 -4.77
C PRO A 423 1.75 7.09 -6.04
N ALA A 424 0.72 6.24 -5.94
CA ALA A 424 0.18 5.55 -7.10
C ALA A 424 -0.21 6.54 -8.21
N ALA A 425 0.05 6.19 -9.46
CA ALA A 425 -0.31 7.02 -10.61
C ALA A 425 -1.81 7.33 -10.60
N GLY A 426 -2.15 8.62 -10.70
CA GLY A 426 -3.55 9.09 -10.61
C GLY A 426 -3.98 9.57 -9.21
N SER A 427 -3.12 9.48 -8.20
CA SER A 427 -3.38 10.07 -6.87
C SER A 427 -3.50 11.59 -6.94
N VAL A 428 -4.59 12.14 -6.39
CA VAL A 428 -4.88 13.59 -6.39
C VAL A 428 -5.07 14.19 -5.01
N ASP A 429 -5.38 13.37 -4.01
CA ASP A 429 -5.60 13.81 -2.64
C ASP A 429 -4.25 13.89 -1.91
N ALA A 430 -3.60 15.04 -2.02
CA ALA A 430 -2.37 15.32 -1.29
C ALA A 430 -2.68 15.68 0.16
N VAL A 431 -2.26 14.83 1.11
CA VAL A 431 -2.46 15.12 2.53
C VAL A 431 -1.27 15.88 3.09
N ALA A 432 -1.54 17.04 3.68
CA ALA A 432 -0.55 17.80 4.42
C ALA A 432 -0.22 17.09 5.74
N LEU A 433 1.01 16.60 5.85
CA LEU A 433 1.58 16.06 7.08
C LEU A 433 2.37 17.16 7.81
N THR A 434 2.35 17.14 9.14
CA THR A 434 3.05 18.14 9.98
C THR A 434 4.45 17.69 10.39
N GLN A 435 4.80 16.43 10.09
CA GLN A 435 6.08 15.80 10.39
C GLN A 435 7.19 16.31 9.47
N THR A 436 8.45 16.16 9.92
CA THR A 436 9.60 16.68 9.17
C THR A 436 9.98 15.77 8.00
N ILE A 437 9.88 14.46 8.20
CA ILE A 437 10.01 13.47 7.13
C ILE A 437 8.60 13.09 6.69
N THR A 438 8.31 13.16 5.39
CA THR A 438 7.00 12.82 4.85
C THR A 438 7.15 11.86 3.68
N THR A 439 6.37 10.78 3.65
CA THR A 439 6.34 9.82 2.54
C THR A 439 4.90 9.33 2.29
N THR A 440 4.73 8.46 1.30
CA THR A 440 3.50 7.68 1.06
C THR A 440 3.75 6.19 1.31
N GLY A 441 2.70 5.42 1.61
CA GLY A 441 2.76 3.97 1.83
C GLY A 441 3.42 3.58 3.16
N PRO A 442 3.63 2.27 3.41
CA PRO A 442 4.21 1.84 4.68
C PRO A 442 5.63 2.38 4.83
N LEU A 443 5.95 2.92 6.01
CA LEU A 443 7.33 3.24 6.36
C LEU A 443 8.09 1.92 6.55
N GLN A 444 9.08 1.67 5.69
CA GLN A 444 9.75 0.39 5.58
C GLN A 444 11.23 0.52 5.87
N THR A 445 11.75 -0.41 6.66
CA THR A 445 13.19 -0.66 6.72
C THR A 445 13.51 -1.95 5.98
N ALA A 446 14.46 -1.91 5.06
CA ALA A 446 14.99 -3.11 4.42
C ALA A 446 16.51 -3.09 4.40
N PHE A 447 17.08 -4.22 3.99
CA PHE A 447 18.51 -4.40 3.92
C PHE A 447 18.88 -4.97 2.56
N ALA A 448 20.05 -4.56 2.06
CA ALA A 448 20.77 -5.30 1.06
C ALA A 448 21.95 -6.05 1.70
N ALA A 449 22.30 -7.20 1.14
CA ALA A 449 23.44 -8.01 1.56
C ALA A 449 24.31 -8.34 0.34
N ASN A 450 25.59 -8.00 0.40
CA ASN A 450 26.54 -8.31 -0.66
C ASN A 450 27.75 -9.09 -0.10
N PRO A 451 27.73 -10.43 -0.20
CA PRO A 451 28.87 -11.27 0.17
C PRO A 451 30.02 -11.26 -0.85
N LEU A 452 29.85 -10.64 -2.02
CA LEU A 452 30.89 -10.51 -3.06
C LEU A 452 31.47 -9.09 -3.14
N ASP A 453 31.22 -8.23 -2.14
CA ASP A 453 31.88 -6.94 -2.06
C ASP A 453 33.41 -7.12 -2.00
N SER A 454 34.18 -6.19 -2.57
CA SER A 454 35.65 -6.24 -2.59
C SER A 454 36.31 -6.35 -1.21
N ALA A 455 35.63 -5.92 -0.15
CA ALA A 455 36.11 -6.04 1.23
C ALA A 455 35.44 -7.18 2.02
N ALA A 456 34.59 -7.98 1.38
CA ALA A 456 33.99 -9.17 1.97
C ALA A 456 35.01 -10.31 2.13
N GLY A 457 34.63 -11.35 2.87
CA GLY A 457 35.48 -12.51 3.13
C GLY A 457 35.73 -13.33 1.86
N SER A 458 36.91 -13.94 1.76
CA SER A 458 37.35 -14.63 0.54
C SER A 458 36.56 -15.88 0.20
N TRP A 459 35.92 -16.51 1.20
CA TRP A 459 35.27 -17.79 1.00
C TRP A 459 34.10 -17.69 0.03
N TRP A 460 33.24 -16.66 0.14
CA TRP A 460 32.02 -16.51 -0.66
C TRP A 460 32.26 -16.63 -2.16
N GLY A 461 33.25 -15.91 -2.68
CA GLY A 461 33.58 -15.89 -4.11
C GLY A 461 34.53 -16.99 -4.55
N SER A 462 34.98 -17.86 -3.64
CA SER A 462 35.93 -18.92 -3.98
C SER A 462 35.27 -20.06 -4.76
N ASP A 463 36.05 -20.80 -5.55
CA ASP A 463 35.62 -22.05 -6.20
C ASP A 463 35.17 -23.12 -5.19
N ALA A 464 35.48 -22.90 -3.93
CA ALA A 464 35.21 -23.80 -2.83
C ALA A 464 33.86 -23.54 -2.16
N SER A 465 33.32 -22.33 -2.34
CA SER A 465 31.97 -22.03 -1.88
C SER A 465 30.95 -22.85 -2.68
N PRO A 466 29.98 -23.50 -2.02
CA PRO A 466 28.89 -24.17 -2.73
C PRO A 466 28.05 -23.18 -3.56
N TYR A 467 28.04 -21.89 -3.19
CA TYR A 467 27.25 -20.85 -3.85
C TYR A 467 27.79 -20.44 -5.23
N THR A 468 29.08 -20.69 -5.54
CA THR A 468 29.65 -20.45 -6.88
C THR A 468 29.47 -21.66 -7.82
N GLN A 469 29.03 -22.80 -7.28
CA GLN A 469 28.87 -24.05 -8.01
C GLN A 469 27.41 -24.37 -8.33
N TYR A 470 26.83 -25.36 -7.66
CA TYR A 470 25.43 -25.76 -7.73
C TYR A 470 24.99 -26.06 -6.31
N ILE A 471 24.14 -25.21 -5.74
CA ILE A 471 23.58 -25.45 -4.42
C ILE A 471 22.29 -26.26 -4.53
N ASP A 472 22.08 -27.14 -3.57
CA ASP A 472 20.76 -27.70 -3.34
C ASP A 472 19.91 -26.66 -2.59
N ILE A 473 18.99 -26.04 -3.32
CA ILE A 473 18.07 -25.00 -2.82
C ILE A 473 17.25 -25.51 -1.63
N ALA A 474 16.94 -26.81 -1.57
CA ALA A 474 16.20 -27.38 -0.45
C ALA A 474 17.03 -27.47 0.84
N LEU A 475 18.37 -27.50 0.73
CA LEU A 475 19.24 -27.47 1.91
C LEU A 475 19.36 -26.07 2.50
N ASN A 476 19.26 -25.04 1.66
CA ASN A 476 19.38 -23.64 2.03
C ASN A 476 18.02 -22.98 2.36
N HIS A 477 16.99 -23.81 2.63
CA HIS A 477 15.68 -23.30 3.01
C HIS A 477 15.76 -22.65 4.41
N PRO A 478 15.35 -21.38 4.58
CA PRO A 478 15.47 -20.65 5.85
C PRO A 478 14.83 -21.35 7.05
N VAL A 479 13.67 -21.98 6.85
CA VAL A 479 12.90 -22.68 7.90
C VAL A 479 13.46 -24.07 8.24
N ARG A 480 14.63 -24.40 7.69
CA ARG A 480 15.39 -25.62 8.02
C ARG A 480 16.20 -25.47 9.30
N TRP A 481 16.23 -24.28 9.88
CA TRP A 481 17.00 -23.97 11.08
C TRP A 481 16.06 -23.55 12.20
N SER A 482 16.23 -24.18 13.36
CA SER A 482 15.59 -23.75 14.60
C SER A 482 16.63 -23.11 15.50
N GLN A 483 16.29 -21.94 16.05
CA GLN A 483 17.13 -21.24 17.02
C GLN A 483 16.95 -21.83 18.41
N SER A 484 18.05 -21.96 19.15
CA SER A 484 18.08 -22.25 20.58
C SER A 484 19.05 -21.31 21.29
N ASP A 485 18.78 -21.01 22.57
CA ASP A 485 19.65 -20.20 23.45
C ASP A 485 20.17 -21.03 24.64
N PRO A 486 21.08 -22.00 24.42
CA PRO A 486 21.68 -22.75 25.52
C PRO A 486 22.66 -21.89 26.32
N ALA A 487 22.66 -22.08 27.64
CA ALA A 487 23.68 -21.54 28.52
C ALA A 487 24.93 -22.45 28.58
N GLY A 488 26.11 -21.87 28.77
CA GLY A 488 27.37 -22.59 28.98
C GLY A 488 28.40 -22.30 27.89
N THR A 489 29.43 -23.14 27.77
CA THR A 489 30.44 -23.03 26.71
C THR A 489 29.99 -23.84 25.51
N GLN A 490 29.74 -23.17 24.38
CA GLN A 490 29.52 -23.83 23.09
C GLN A 490 30.76 -23.63 22.21
N THR A 491 31.18 -24.70 21.53
CA THR A 491 32.39 -24.69 20.66
C THR A 491 32.11 -25.21 19.25
N THR A 492 30.86 -25.53 18.96
CA THR A 492 30.42 -26.02 17.65
C THR A 492 30.14 -24.86 16.71
N LEU A 493 30.35 -25.06 15.41
CA LEU A 493 30.23 -24.02 14.37
C LEU A 493 28.80 -23.51 14.17
N ASN A 494 27.81 -24.21 14.71
CA ASN A 494 26.41 -23.81 14.65
C ASN A 494 26.01 -22.82 15.77
N CYS A 495 26.93 -22.47 16.68
CA CYS A 495 26.67 -21.61 17.83
C CYS A 495 27.53 -20.34 17.79
N LEU A 496 26.92 -19.18 17.98
CA LEU A 496 27.61 -17.90 18.12
C LEU A 496 27.26 -17.24 19.46
N GLU A 497 28.22 -16.53 20.05
CA GLU A 497 28.00 -15.85 21.33
C GLU A 497 27.00 -14.70 21.15
N ALA A 498 25.93 -14.72 21.96
CA ALA A 498 24.91 -13.68 21.99
C ALA A 498 25.24 -12.65 23.07
N SER A 499 25.31 -13.08 24.35
CA SER A 499 25.65 -12.22 25.49
C SER A 499 26.22 -13.01 26.68
N GLY A 500 27.53 -12.91 26.91
CA GLY A 500 28.17 -13.63 28.02
C GLY A 500 28.09 -15.16 27.81
N PRO A 501 27.68 -15.98 28.81
CA PRO A 501 27.63 -17.43 28.66
C PRO A 501 26.42 -17.94 27.84
N ARG A 502 25.79 -17.08 27.04
CA ARG A 502 24.62 -17.39 26.20
C ARG A 502 24.98 -17.37 24.72
N TYR A 503 24.43 -18.32 23.98
CA TYR A 503 24.78 -18.57 22.59
C TYR A 503 23.52 -18.71 21.76
N ASN A 504 23.49 -18.12 20.56
CA ASN A 504 22.48 -18.48 19.57
C ASN A 504 23.00 -19.66 18.75
N CYS A 505 22.39 -20.82 18.99
CA CYS A 505 22.71 -22.07 18.33
C CYS A 505 21.62 -22.43 17.33
N MET A 506 22.04 -22.81 16.13
CA MET A 506 21.15 -23.21 15.05
C MET A 506 21.18 -24.73 14.90
N THR A 507 20.01 -25.35 14.92
CA THR A 507 19.87 -26.80 14.78
C THR A 507 19.02 -27.13 13.57
N PHE A 508 19.31 -28.28 12.95
CA PHE A 508 18.56 -28.77 11.82
C PHE A 508 17.11 -29.10 12.20
N ASN A 509 16.16 -28.57 11.43
CA ASN A 509 14.73 -28.82 11.52
C ASN A 509 14.33 -29.85 10.47
N ASP A 510 14.17 -31.11 10.88
CA ASP A 510 13.81 -32.20 9.98
C ASP A 510 12.39 -32.04 9.42
N PRO A 511 12.16 -32.22 8.11
CA PRO A 511 10.82 -32.22 7.54
C PRO A 511 10.00 -33.39 8.08
N ASN A 512 8.76 -33.12 8.51
CA ASN A 512 7.83 -34.15 8.95
C ASN A 512 6.71 -34.35 7.90
N PRO A 513 6.86 -35.28 6.95
CA PRO A 513 5.87 -35.51 5.90
C PRO A 513 4.53 -36.07 6.42
N SER A 514 4.47 -36.54 7.67
CA SER A 514 3.23 -37.01 8.29
C SER A 514 2.39 -35.88 8.89
N ASP A 515 2.96 -34.68 9.04
CA ASP A 515 2.30 -33.49 9.59
C ASP A 515 2.71 -32.24 8.82
N LEU A 516 2.13 -32.08 7.63
CA LEU A 516 2.43 -30.95 6.74
C LEU A 516 2.05 -29.59 7.36
N TRP A 517 1.08 -29.57 8.29
CA TRP A 517 0.56 -28.33 8.88
C TRP A 517 1.50 -27.78 9.95
N ASN A 518 2.07 -28.64 10.80
CA ASN A 518 2.99 -28.20 11.85
C ASN A 518 4.47 -28.33 11.46
N SER A 519 4.78 -28.90 10.30
CA SER A 519 6.15 -28.94 9.79
C SER A 519 6.46 -27.68 9.02
N GLU A 520 7.04 -26.71 9.72
CA GLU A 520 7.39 -25.38 9.18
C GLU A 520 8.26 -25.43 7.93
N PHE A 521 9.01 -26.53 7.71
CA PHE A 521 9.73 -26.79 6.47
C PHE A 521 8.85 -26.64 5.20
N TYR A 522 7.55 -26.97 5.28
CA TYR A 522 6.63 -26.84 4.16
C TYR A 522 5.98 -25.45 4.08
N TRP A 523 6.27 -24.55 5.02
CA TRP A 523 5.78 -23.18 5.01
C TRP A 523 6.72 -22.33 4.14
N MET A 524 6.42 -22.29 2.84
CA MET A 524 7.17 -21.44 1.93
C MET A 524 6.58 -20.02 1.88
N ARG A 525 7.46 -19.03 1.95
CA ARG A 525 7.14 -17.66 1.58
C ARG A 525 7.11 -17.52 0.06
N GLY A 526 6.43 -16.49 -0.42
CA GLY A 526 6.36 -16.15 -1.85
C GLY A 526 5.21 -16.80 -2.62
N LEU A 527 4.22 -17.41 -1.97
CA LEU A 527 2.96 -17.77 -2.63
C LEU A 527 1.99 -16.59 -2.56
N PHE A 528 1.55 -16.09 -3.71
CA PHE A 528 0.54 -15.06 -3.83
C PHE A 528 -0.72 -15.63 -4.46
N VAL A 529 -1.87 -15.36 -3.84
CA VAL A 529 -3.17 -15.78 -4.32
C VAL A 529 -4.01 -14.54 -4.62
N THR A 530 -4.26 -14.27 -5.89
CA THR A 530 -5.11 -13.17 -6.34
C THR A 530 -6.33 -13.71 -7.11
N VAL A 531 -7.34 -12.87 -7.33
CA VAL A 531 -8.59 -13.25 -7.99
C VAL A 531 -8.92 -12.21 -9.05
N GLY A 532 -9.28 -12.65 -10.26
CA GLY A 532 -9.61 -11.78 -11.40
C GLY A 532 -8.41 -11.20 -12.14
N SER A 533 -7.35 -10.81 -11.42
CA SER A 533 -6.11 -10.26 -11.99
C SER A 533 -4.84 -10.85 -11.37
N VAL A 534 -3.72 -10.74 -12.08
CA VAL A 534 -2.37 -11.12 -11.62
C VAL A 534 -1.79 -10.13 -10.59
N ASP A 535 -2.40 -8.96 -10.46
CA ASP A 535 -2.01 -7.89 -9.55
C ASP A 535 -3.10 -7.61 -8.51
N GLY A 536 -2.84 -6.66 -7.62
CA GLY A 536 -3.73 -6.33 -6.51
C GLY A 536 -3.40 -7.11 -5.23
N PRO A 537 -4.24 -6.99 -4.20
CA PRO A 537 -3.97 -7.59 -2.91
C PRO A 537 -4.23 -9.10 -2.97
N GLN A 538 -3.60 -9.84 -2.06
CA GLN A 538 -3.93 -11.25 -1.88
C GLN A 538 -5.39 -11.41 -1.46
N ARG A 539 -5.97 -12.59 -1.71
CA ARG A 539 -7.38 -12.89 -1.50
C ARG A 539 -7.54 -14.16 -0.67
N THR A 540 -8.32 -14.08 0.41
CA THR A 540 -8.66 -15.26 1.22
C THR A 540 -9.86 -16.04 0.67
N GLN A 541 -10.65 -15.43 -0.22
CA GLN A 541 -11.89 -16.00 -0.75
C GLN A 541 -12.07 -15.64 -2.22
N ALA A 542 -12.61 -16.60 -2.98
CA ALA A 542 -13.07 -16.45 -4.36
C ALA A 542 -14.49 -17.00 -4.49
N THR A 543 -15.29 -16.41 -5.36
CA THR A 543 -16.60 -16.94 -5.76
C THR A 543 -16.42 -18.07 -6.79
N ALA A 544 -17.30 -19.06 -6.77
CA ALA A 544 -17.33 -20.08 -7.82
C ALA A 544 -17.47 -19.43 -9.20
N GLY A 545 -16.55 -19.77 -10.11
CA GLY A 545 -16.49 -19.23 -11.47
C GLY A 545 -15.55 -18.03 -11.64
N GLU A 546 -14.97 -17.49 -10.56
CA GLU A 546 -13.88 -16.51 -10.67
C GLU A 546 -12.54 -17.20 -10.97
N ASP A 547 -11.71 -16.53 -11.76
CA ASP A 547 -10.34 -16.98 -12.02
C ASP A 547 -9.45 -16.71 -10.79
N VAL A 548 -8.87 -17.77 -10.25
CA VAL A 548 -7.90 -17.71 -9.16
C VAL A 548 -6.51 -17.80 -9.77
N VAL A 549 -5.69 -16.78 -9.51
CA VAL A 549 -4.31 -16.73 -9.98
C VAL A 549 -3.39 -17.11 -8.82
N LEU A 550 -2.51 -18.07 -9.08
CA LEU A 550 -1.46 -18.50 -8.15
C LEU A 550 -0.11 -18.07 -8.73
N GLN A 551 0.65 -17.29 -7.97
CA GLN A 551 2.00 -16.89 -8.32
C GLN A 551 2.97 -17.34 -7.23
N ALA A 552 4.12 -17.87 -7.65
CA ALA A 552 5.19 -18.27 -6.73
C ALA A 552 6.43 -17.42 -7.01
N ARG A 553 7.02 -16.83 -5.96
CA ARG A 553 8.37 -16.27 -6.00
C ARG A 553 9.36 -17.42 -5.89
N VAL A 554 10.33 -17.44 -6.79
CA VAL A 554 11.41 -18.44 -6.81
C VAL A 554 12.71 -17.73 -6.49
N TYR A 555 13.39 -18.21 -5.47
CA TYR A 555 14.69 -17.68 -5.04
C TYR A 555 15.83 -18.47 -5.68
N ASN A 556 16.86 -17.73 -6.09
CA ASN A 556 18.15 -18.32 -6.42
C ASN A 556 19.12 -18.04 -5.27
N TYR A 557 19.36 -19.03 -4.41
CA TYR A 557 20.30 -18.88 -3.30
C TYR A 557 21.75 -19.18 -3.69
N SER A 558 22.17 -18.74 -4.88
CA SER A 558 23.52 -18.95 -5.40
C SER A 558 23.99 -17.74 -6.21
N PHE A 559 25.30 -17.66 -6.45
CA PHE A 559 25.90 -16.67 -7.33
C PHE A 559 25.79 -17.02 -8.81
N LYS A 560 25.25 -18.20 -9.12
CA LYS A 560 25.18 -18.71 -10.47
C LYS A 560 23.82 -18.44 -11.06
N ASP A 561 23.81 -17.72 -12.17
CA ASP A 561 22.59 -17.53 -12.95
C ASP A 561 22.01 -18.88 -13.38
N MET A 562 20.68 -18.97 -13.40
CA MET A 562 20.03 -20.10 -14.05
C MET A 562 20.45 -20.13 -15.53
N PRO A 563 20.92 -21.26 -16.07
CA PRO A 563 21.33 -21.35 -17.45
C PRO A 563 20.23 -20.86 -18.40
N ALA A 564 20.60 -20.12 -19.44
CA ALA A 564 19.65 -19.63 -20.42
C ALA A 564 18.81 -20.79 -21.01
N GLY A 565 17.48 -20.61 -21.04
CA GLY A 565 16.55 -21.65 -21.49
C GLY A 565 16.14 -22.67 -20.43
N SER A 566 16.59 -22.53 -19.18
CA SER A 566 16.09 -23.34 -18.06
C SER A 566 14.59 -23.10 -17.85
N THR A 567 13.86 -24.18 -17.55
CA THR A 567 12.44 -24.12 -17.20
C THR A 567 12.25 -24.49 -15.73
N ILE A 568 11.65 -23.59 -14.94
CA ILE A 568 11.22 -23.90 -13.58
C ILE A 568 9.87 -24.62 -13.64
N GLN A 569 9.76 -25.76 -12.97
CA GLN A 569 8.50 -26.46 -12.78
C GLN A 569 7.99 -26.21 -11.36
N VAL A 570 6.77 -25.70 -11.24
CA VAL A 570 6.10 -25.48 -9.95
C VAL A 570 4.86 -26.34 -9.91
N GLN A 571 4.69 -27.09 -8.83
CA GLN A 571 3.50 -27.90 -8.61
C GLN A 571 2.76 -27.41 -7.37
N PHE A 572 1.53 -26.93 -7.56
CA PHE A 572 0.66 -26.54 -6.48
C PHE A 572 -0.19 -27.73 -6.03
N TYR A 573 -0.18 -27.98 -4.73
CA TYR A 573 -1.04 -28.97 -4.10
C TYR A 573 -2.20 -28.26 -3.41
N ARG A 574 -3.39 -28.84 -3.51
CA ARG A 574 -4.57 -28.36 -2.78
C ARG A 574 -5.15 -29.51 -1.97
N GLN A 575 -5.60 -29.21 -0.76
CA GLN A 575 -6.38 -30.14 0.06
C GLN A 575 -7.78 -29.57 0.27
N ALA A 576 -8.81 -30.36 -0.03
CA ALA A 576 -10.17 -29.99 0.30
C ALA A 576 -10.35 -30.13 1.82
N ILE A 577 -10.67 -29.03 2.50
CA ILE A 577 -11.11 -29.09 3.90
C ILE A 577 -12.56 -29.56 3.87
N GLN A 578 -12.84 -30.76 4.38
CA GLN A 578 -14.21 -31.14 4.72
C GLN A 578 -14.61 -30.32 5.96
N GLY A 579 -15.28 -29.19 5.74
CA GLY A 579 -15.76 -28.36 6.84
C GLY A 579 -16.70 -29.18 7.72
N THR A 580 -16.35 -29.33 9.00
CA THR A 580 -17.36 -29.60 10.03
C THR A 580 -18.20 -28.34 10.16
N THR A 581 -19.44 -28.43 9.69
CA THR A 581 -20.50 -27.43 9.87
C THR A 581 -20.69 -27.02 11.32
#